data_AF-A0A1U9JY91-F1
#
_entry.id   AF-A0A1U9JY91-F1
#
_cell.length_a   1.000
_cell.length_b   1.000
_cell.length_c   1.000
_cell.angle_alpha   90.00
_cell.angle_beta   90.00
_cell.angle_gamma   90.00
#
_symmetry.space_group_name_H-M   'P 1'
#
loop_
_entity.id
_entity.type
_entity.pdbx_description
1 polymer ?
#
loop_
_entity_poly.entity_id
_entity_poly.type
_entity_poly.pdbx_seq_one_letter_code
_entity_poly.pdbx_strand_id
1 'polypeptide(L)' 'MTQCVECSSFSLRDAGQMAQRGCGVCAHDARHSYYPAMREHGCSRFSRAKADVIEKRKEWLDARS' A
#
# COMPACT_ATOMS: atom_id res chain seq x y z
N MET A 1 -12.54 -8.77 -0.14
CA MET A 1 -11.20 -8.64 0.47
C MET A 1 -10.35 -7.81 -0.46
N THR A 2 -9.46 -6.97 0.07
CA THR A 2 -8.71 -5.97 -0.71
C THR A 2 -7.27 -5.87 -0.20
N GLN A 3 -6.32 -5.57 -1.09
CA GLN A 3 -4.92 -5.33 -0.73
C GLN A 3 -4.62 -3.83 -0.72
N CYS A 4 -3.87 -3.35 0.28
CA CYS A 4 -3.48 -1.95 0.38
C CYS A 4 -2.69 -1.47 -0.85
N VAL A 5 -1.85 -2.32 -1.45
CA VAL A 5 -1.08 -1.98 -2.66
C VAL A 5 -1.96 -1.49 -3.81
N GLU A 6 -3.19 -1.97 -3.87
CA GLU A 6 -4.18 -1.66 -4.90
C GLU A 6 -5.01 -0.41 -4.60
N CYS A 7 -4.86 0.18 -3.42
CA CYS A 7 -5.68 1.31 -2.97
C CYS A 7 -5.08 2.66 -3.41
N SER A 8 -5.91 3.59 -3.90
CA SER A 8 -5.49 4.93 -4.29
C SER A 8 -4.95 5.75 -3.10
N SER A 9 -5.52 5.53 -1.91
CA SER A 9 -5.13 6.23 -0.67
C SER A 9 -3.89 5.64 0.01
N PHE A 10 -3.33 4.56 -0.53
CA PHE A 10 -2.14 3.91 0.02
C PHE A 10 -0.86 4.46 -0.61
N SER A 11 0.16 4.68 0.21
CA SER A 11 1.46 5.19 -0.23
C SER A 11 2.60 4.40 0.41
N LEU A 12 3.43 3.79 -0.43
CA LEU A 12 4.72 3.22 -0.02
C LEU A 12 5.77 4.31 0.19
N ARG A 13 5.71 5.38 -0.61
CA ARG A 13 6.70 6.48 -0.54
C ARG A 13 6.67 7.17 0.82
N ASP A 14 5.47 7.45 1.33
CA ASP A 14 5.30 8.17 2.59
C ASP A 14 5.60 7.30 3.82
N ALA A 15 5.73 5.98 3.65
CA ALA A 15 6.09 5.06 4.73
C ALA A 15 7.60 4.99 5.02
N GLY A 16 8.44 5.63 4.21
CA GLY A 16 9.89 5.69 4.43
C GLY A 16 10.53 4.31 4.57
N GLN A 17 11.23 4.06 5.69
CA GLN A 17 11.90 2.78 5.94
C GLN A 17 10.91 1.60 6.05
N MET A 18 9.66 1.84 6.47
CA MET A 18 8.66 0.77 6.57
C MET A 18 8.25 0.21 5.22
N ALA A 19 8.42 0.98 4.14
CA ALA A 19 8.21 0.52 2.77
C ALA A 19 9.15 -0.65 2.42
N GLN A 20 10.38 -0.66 2.96
CA GLN A 20 11.33 -1.75 2.75
C GLN A 20 10.88 -3.06 3.43
N ARG A 21 9.98 -2.97 4.41
CA ARG A 21 9.39 -4.14 5.10
C ARG A 21 8.05 -4.56 4.48
N GLY A 22 7.69 -4.00 3.32
CA GLY A 22 6.43 -4.26 2.65
C GLY A 22 5.21 -3.55 3.26
N CYS A 23 5.43 -2.49 4.05
CA CYS A 23 4.37 -1.72 4.69
C CYS A 23 4.28 -0.30 4.11
N GLY A 24 3.07 0.18 3.86
CA GLY A 24 2.81 1.57 3.47
C GLY A 24 1.92 2.29 4.46
N VAL A 25 1.59 3.54 4.18
CA VAL A 25 0.67 4.34 5.00
C VAL A 25 -0.63 4.63 4.24
N CYS A 26 -1.72 4.79 4.98
CA CYS A 26 -3.02 5.17 4.45
C CYS A 26 -3.23 6.68 4.66
N ALA A 27 -3.66 7.41 3.63
CA ALA A 27 -3.92 8.85 3.73
C ALA A 27 -5.10 9.21 4.66
N HIS A 28 -5.96 8.23 5.01
CA HIS A 28 -7.10 8.43 5.91
C HIS A 28 -6.77 8.22 7.39
N ASP A 29 -5.61 7.64 7.69
CA ASP A 29 -5.18 7.34 9.06
C ASP A 29 -3.96 8.20 9.43
N ALA A 30 -3.57 8.17 10.70
CA ALA A 30 -2.39 8.88 11.16
C ALA A 30 -1.15 8.41 10.38
N ARG A 31 -0.21 9.33 10.11
CA ARG A 31 1.03 9.03 9.36
C ARG A 31 1.93 7.96 9.99
N HIS A 32 1.63 7.56 11.22
CA HIS A 32 2.36 6.55 11.99
C HIS A 32 1.66 5.18 11.95
N SER A 33 0.51 5.07 11.26
CA SER A 33 -0.20 3.82 11.03
C SER A 33 0.30 3.15 9.75
N TYR A 34 0.95 2.01 9.91
CA TYR A 34 1.51 1.23 8.80
C TYR A 34 0.65 0.02 8.48
N TYR A 35 0.41 -0.21 7.20
CA TYR A 35 -0.41 -1.31 6.70
C TYR A 35 0.40 -2.19 5.73
N PRO A 36 0.33 -3.52 5.88
CA PRO A 36 0.97 -4.45 4.96
C PRO A 36 0.38 -4.30 3.54
N ALA A 37 1.22 -4.07 2.55
CA ALA A 37 0.81 -3.76 1.19
C ALA A 37 0.06 -4.92 0.52
N MET A 38 0.56 -6.15 0.70
CA MET A 38 0.09 -7.37 0.02
C MET A 38 -0.89 -8.20 0.85
N ARG A 39 -1.05 -7.90 2.15
CA ARG A 39 -1.97 -8.66 3.00
C ARG A 39 -3.41 -8.26 2.67
N GLU A 40 -4.24 -9.24 2.42
CA GLU A 40 -5.66 -9.03 2.22
C GLU A 40 -6.36 -8.68 3.54
N HIS A 41 -7.22 -7.67 3.49
CA HIS A 41 -8.12 -7.35 4.59
C HIS A 41 -9.44 -6.75 4.07
N GLY A 42 -10.43 -6.64 4.95
CA GLY A 42 -11.64 -5.86 4.68
C GLY A 42 -11.36 -4.38 4.93
N CYS A 43 -11.62 -3.52 3.94
CA CYS A 43 -11.56 -2.07 4.10
C CYS A 43 -12.78 -1.43 3.43
N SER A 44 -13.59 -0.72 4.21
CA SER A 44 -14.78 0.00 3.71
C SER A 44 -14.43 1.28 2.94
N ARG A 45 -13.22 1.81 3.13
CA ARG A 45 -12.70 3.02 2.47
C ARG A 45 -11.82 2.69 1.25
N PHE A 46 -11.80 1.42 0.81
CA PHE A 46 -10.99 1.01 -0.31
C PHE A 46 -11.47 1.70 -1.59
N SER A 47 -10.54 2.33 -2.29
CA SER A 47 -10.74 2.88 -3.63
C SER A 47 -9.62 2.37 -4.51
N ARG A 48 -9.95 1.72 -5.62
CA ARG A 48 -8.95 1.10 -6.48
C ARG A 48 -8.12 2.17 -7.18
N ALA A 49 -6.80 2.07 -7.08
CA ALA A 49 -5.87 2.89 -7.85
C ALA A 49 -5.90 2.52 -9.34
N LYS A 50 -5.31 3.37 -10.18
CA LYS A 50 -5.14 3.06 -11.60
C LYS A 50 -4.21 1.85 -11.77
N ALA A 51 -4.46 1.03 -12.79
CA ALA A 51 -3.71 -0.20 -13.03
C ALA A 51 -2.19 0.02 -13.11
N ASP A 52 -1.74 1.05 -13.80
CA ASP A 52 -0.33 1.42 -13.95
C ASP A 52 0.36 1.74 -12.60
N VAL A 53 -0.38 2.34 -11.67
CA VAL A 53 0.11 2.64 -10.32
C VAL A 53 0.20 1.36 -9.50
N ILE A 54 -0.78 0.47 -9.64
CA ILE A 54 -0.80 -0.81 -8.93
C ILE A 54 0.38 -1.68 -9.38
N GLU A 55 0.58 -1.82 -10.69
CA GLU A 55 1.68 -2.60 -11.27
C GLU A 55 3.03 -2.09 -10.77
N LYS A 56 3.31 -0.78 -10.89
CA LYS A 56 4.57 -0.19 -10.40
C LYS A 56 4.82 -0.41 -8.92
N ARG A 57 3.76 -0.39 -8.09
CA ARG A 57 3.89 -0.67 -6.65
C ARG A 57 4.21 -2.14 -6.38
N LYS A 58 3.57 -3.06 -7.10
CA LYS A 58 3.84 -4.50 -7.00
C LYS A 58 5.26 -4.80 -7.46
N GLU A 59 5.66 -4.33 -8.64
CA GLU A 59 7.05 -4.45 -9.16
C GLU A 59 8.10 -3.96 -8.17
N TRP A 60 7.85 -2.79 -7.54
CA TRP A 60 8.76 -2.23 -6.55
C TRP A 60 8.88 -3.08 -5.27
N LEU A 61 7.79 -3.74 -4.87
CA LEU A 61 7.75 -4.66 -3.72
C LEU A 61 8.40 -6.00 -4.04
N ASP A 62 8.14 -6.57 -5.22
CA ASP A 62 8.76 -7.81 -5.71
C ASP A 62 10.29 -7.66 -5.85
N ALA A 63 10.78 -6.51 -6.30
CA ALA A 63 12.21 -6.22 -6.35
C ALA A 63 12.91 -6.17 -4.96
N ARG A 64 12.14 -6.27 -3.88
CA ARG A 64 12.60 -6.19 -2.48
C ARG A 64 12.27 -7.43 -1.66
N SER A 65 11.59 -8.43 -2.23
CA SER A 65 11.29 -9.71 -1.57
C SER A 65 12.47 -10.66 -1.55
#